data_AF-A0A1S3SZY0-F1
#
_entry.id   AF-A0A1S3SZY0-F1
#
_cell.length_a   1.000
_cell.length_b   1.000
_cell.length_c   1.000
_cell.angle_alpha   90.00
_cell.angle_beta   90.00
_cell.angle_gamma   90.00
#
_symmetry.space_group_name_H-M   'P 1'
#
loop_
_entity.id
_entity.type
_entity.pdbx_description
1 polymer ?
#
loop_
_entity_poly.entity_id
_entity_poly.type
_entity_poly.pdbx_seq_one_letter_code
_entity_poly.pdbx_strand_id
1 'polypeptide(L)'
;MFETMSVEIEQLLAKLTGVNDKMAEYTSTPGVTSLNAALMHTLQRHRDILQDYTHEFHKTKANFLAIREREDLLGSVRKDIETYKSGSGVNNRRTELFLKEHEHLRNSDRLMDDTISIAMATKENMTSQRGLLKSIQSSVNTLANRFPAINNLVQRLNLRKRRDSLILGGVIGVCTILLLLYALH
;
A
#
# COMPACT_ATOMS: atom_id res chain seq x y z
N MET A 1 -17.23 -8.62 35.74
CA MET A 1 -17.68 -8.57 34.34
C MET A 1 -16.80 -9.42 33.43
N PHE A 2 -15.47 -9.19 33.37
CA PHE A 2 -14.56 -10.01 32.56
C PHE A 2 -14.55 -11.51 32.95
N GLU A 3 -14.57 -11.82 34.25
CA GLU A 3 -14.64 -13.21 34.74
C GLU A 3 -15.90 -13.94 34.25
N THR A 4 -17.06 -13.31 34.35
CA THR A 4 -18.34 -13.88 33.90
C THR A 4 -18.30 -14.18 32.39
N MET A 5 -17.82 -13.23 31.59
CA MET A 5 -17.67 -13.40 30.15
C MET A 5 -16.65 -14.48 29.78
N SER A 6 -15.57 -14.61 30.55
CA SER A 6 -14.57 -15.65 30.35
C SER A 6 -15.16 -17.04 30.56
N VAL A 7 -15.97 -17.23 31.60
CA VAL A 7 -16.68 -18.49 31.86
C VAL A 7 -17.66 -18.82 30.74
N GLU A 8 -18.39 -17.83 30.22
CA GLU A 8 -19.31 -18.03 29.08
C GLU A 8 -18.57 -18.48 27.82
N ILE A 9 -17.41 -17.87 27.52
CA ILE A 9 -16.59 -18.26 26.35
C ILE A 9 -16.02 -19.67 26.53
N GLU A 10 -15.54 -20.03 27.72
CA GLU A 10 -15.07 -21.39 28.02
C GLU A 10 -16.17 -22.44 27.79
N GLN A 11 -17.41 -22.14 28.19
CA GLN A 11 -18.56 -23.00 27.93
C GLN A 11 -18.89 -23.12 26.43
N LEU A 12 -18.79 -22.02 25.67
CA LEU A 12 -19.02 -22.04 24.22
C LEU A 12 -17.93 -22.83 23.48
N LEU A 13 -16.67 -22.69 23.87
CA LEU A 13 -15.57 -23.49 23.34
C LEU A 13 -15.78 -24.98 23.63
N ALA A 14 -16.17 -25.34 24.87
CA ALA A 14 -16.48 -26.73 25.22
C ALA A 14 -17.65 -27.31 24.40
N LYS A 15 -18.69 -26.50 24.13
CA LYS A 15 -19.79 -26.90 23.24
C LYS A 15 -19.30 -27.12 21.81
N LEU A 16 -18.45 -26.24 21.29
CA LEU A 16 -17.90 -26.36 19.93
C LEU A 16 -17.01 -27.61 19.80
N THR A 17 -16.20 -27.93 20.81
CA THR A 17 -15.48 -29.21 20.89
C THR A 17 -16.43 -30.40 20.75
N GLY A 18 -17.52 -30.42 21.54
CA GLY A 18 -18.49 -31.50 21.48
C GLY A 18 -19.22 -31.62 20.13
N VAL A 19 -19.43 -30.51 19.41
CA VAL A 19 -19.98 -30.53 18.03
C VAL A 19 -18.95 -31.11 17.06
N ASN A 20 -17.68 -30.72 17.17
CA ASN A 20 -16.60 -31.24 16.33
C ASN A 20 -16.39 -32.76 16.54
N ASP A 21 -16.51 -33.24 17.78
CA ASP A 21 -16.42 -34.67 18.10
C ASP A 21 -17.56 -35.47 17.45
N LYS A 22 -18.79 -34.96 17.52
CA LYS A 22 -19.94 -35.56 16.81
C LYS A 22 -19.71 -35.58 15.30
N MET A 23 -19.16 -34.50 14.73
CA MET A 23 -18.83 -34.44 13.30
C MET A 23 -17.79 -35.53 12.93
N ALA A 24 -16.82 -35.81 13.81
CA ALA A 24 -15.85 -36.89 13.62
C ALA A 24 -16.49 -38.28 13.62
N GLU A 25 -17.48 -38.51 14.49
CA GLU A 25 -18.25 -39.75 14.52
C GLU A 25 -19.04 -39.97 13.21
N TYR A 26 -19.74 -38.94 12.72
CA TYR A 26 -20.50 -39.02 11.46
C TYR A 26 -19.61 -39.32 10.25
N THR A 27 -18.42 -38.72 10.20
CA THR A 27 -17.47 -38.93 9.09
C THR A 27 -16.78 -40.30 9.12
N SER A 28 -16.84 -41.02 10.24
CA SER A 28 -16.27 -42.36 10.39
C SER A 28 -17.24 -43.48 10.03
N THR A 29 -18.48 -43.15 9.64
CA THR A 29 -19.53 -44.14 9.30
C THR A 29 -19.29 -44.76 7.91
N PRO A 30 -19.16 -46.11 7.77
CA PRO A 30 -18.89 -46.76 6.48
C PRO A 30 -20.11 -46.67 5.54
N GLY A 31 -19.96 -46.02 4.39
CA GLY A 31 -21.01 -45.95 3.35
C GLY A 31 -20.99 -44.71 2.44
N VAL A 32 -20.20 -43.68 2.78
CA VAL A 32 -20.22 -42.38 2.08
C VAL A 32 -18.89 -42.08 1.37
N THR A 33 -18.46 -42.98 0.48
CA THR A 33 -17.06 -43.01 -0.01
C THR A 33 -16.66 -41.81 -0.90
N SER A 34 -17.58 -41.07 -1.52
CA SER A 34 -17.25 -39.88 -2.34
C SER A 34 -17.41 -38.53 -1.61
N LEU A 35 -18.23 -38.43 -0.55
CA LEU A 35 -18.29 -37.22 0.29
C LEU A 35 -17.15 -37.16 1.33
N ASN A 36 -16.46 -38.27 1.58
CA ASN A 36 -15.47 -38.37 2.65
C ASN A 36 -14.35 -37.33 2.57
N ALA A 37 -13.82 -37.00 1.38
CA ALA A 37 -12.73 -36.02 1.27
C ALA A 37 -13.17 -34.59 1.63
N ALA A 38 -14.31 -34.13 1.14
CA ALA A 38 -14.84 -32.79 1.44
C ALA A 38 -15.29 -32.67 2.91
N LEU A 39 -15.88 -33.73 3.46
CA LEU A 39 -16.28 -33.79 4.87
C LEU A 39 -15.06 -33.82 5.81
N MET A 40 -14.02 -34.60 5.48
CA MET A 40 -12.75 -34.63 6.22
C MET A 40 -12.09 -33.24 6.23
N HIS A 41 -12.03 -32.56 5.08
CA HIS A 41 -11.47 -31.21 5.01
C HIS A 41 -12.30 -30.19 5.80
N THR A 42 -13.63 -30.31 5.78
CA THR A 42 -14.53 -29.45 6.57
C THR A 42 -14.32 -29.65 8.05
N LEU A 43 -14.23 -30.91 8.50
CA LEU A 43 -13.97 -31.25 9.89
C LEU A 43 -12.59 -30.76 10.36
N GLN A 44 -11.56 -30.96 9.54
CA GLN A 44 -10.22 -30.47 9.84
C GLN A 44 -10.25 -28.96 10.03
N ARG A 45 -10.89 -28.22 9.13
CA ARG A 45 -11.07 -26.77 9.25
C ARG A 45 -11.80 -26.37 10.54
N HIS A 46 -12.82 -27.12 10.95
CA HIS A 46 -13.53 -26.85 12.20
C HIS A 46 -12.66 -27.10 13.45
N ARG A 47 -11.74 -28.08 13.40
CA ARG A 47 -10.73 -28.29 14.46
C ARG A 47 -9.72 -27.16 14.51
N ASP A 48 -9.24 -26.72 13.35
CA ASP A 48 -8.29 -25.60 13.25
C ASP A 48 -8.92 -24.31 13.82
N ILE A 49 -10.17 -24.00 13.44
CA ILE A 49 -10.92 -22.83 13.96
C ILE A 49 -11.10 -22.92 15.48
N LEU A 50 -11.45 -24.09 16.01
CA LEU A 50 -11.60 -24.30 17.46
C LEU A 50 -10.27 -24.07 18.19
N GLN A 51 -9.17 -24.58 17.64
CA GLN A 51 -7.83 -24.39 18.20
C GLN A 51 -7.45 -22.90 18.20
N ASP A 52 -7.68 -22.20 17.08
CA ASP A 52 -7.42 -20.77 16.95
C ASP A 52 -8.21 -19.95 17.97
N TYR A 53 -9.51 -20.21 18.11
CA TYR A 53 -10.35 -19.53 19.10
C TYR A 53 -9.92 -19.82 20.54
N THR A 54 -9.52 -21.06 20.82
CA THR A 54 -9.00 -21.43 22.14
C THR A 54 -7.71 -20.68 22.43
N HIS A 55 -6.78 -20.62 21.48
CA HIS A 55 -5.52 -19.91 21.64
C HIS A 55 -5.72 -18.41 21.85
N GLU A 56 -6.51 -17.77 21.00
CA GLU A 56 -6.79 -16.34 21.08
C GLU A 56 -7.53 -15.96 22.38
N PHE A 57 -8.42 -16.82 22.87
CA PHE A 57 -9.05 -16.63 24.17
C PHE A 57 -8.03 -16.65 25.32
N HIS A 58 -7.16 -17.67 25.38
CA HIS A 58 -6.14 -17.76 26.43
C HIS A 58 -5.16 -16.60 26.40
N LYS A 59 -4.72 -16.20 25.20
CA LYS A 59 -3.86 -15.03 24.98
C LYS A 59 -4.52 -13.74 25.47
N THR A 60 -5.80 -13.54 25.15
CA THR A 60 -6.57 -12.37 25.60
C THR A 60 -6.74 -12.37 27.12
N LYS A 61 -7.07 -13.52 27.72
CA LYS A 61 -7.18 -13.71 29.17
C LYS A 61 -5.87 -13.40 29.89
N ALA A 62 -4.75 -13.93 29.40
CA ALA A 62 -3.43 -13.66 29.95
C ALA A 62 -3.04 -12.18 29.84
N ASN A 63 -3.31 -11.54 28.69
CA ASN A 63 -3.05 -10.12 28.50
C ASN A 63 -3.88 -9.25 29.47
N PHE A 64 -5.17 -9.55 29.62
CA PHE A 64 -6.03 -8.85 30.57
C PHE A 64 -5.50 -8.95 32.00
N LEU A 65 -5.12 -10.15 32.43
CA LEU A 65 -4.54 -10.37 33.77
C LEU A 65 -3.23 -9.60 33.94
N ALA A 66 -2.35 -9.61 32.94
CA ALA A 66 -1.09 -8.86 33.00
C ALA A 66 -1.30 -7.34 33.06
N ILE A 67 -2.28 -6.80 32.32
CA ILE A 67 -2.64 -5.38 32.38
C ILE A 67 -3.21 -5.04 33.75
N ARG A 68 -4.08 -5.89 34.30
CA ARG A 68 -4.68 -5.70 35.63
C ARG A 68 -3.63 -5.74 36.73
N GLU A 69 -2.72 -6.71 36.71
CA GLU A 69 -1.61 -6.79 37.67
C GLU A 69 -0.71 -5.56 37.56
N ARG A 70 -0.42 -5.11 36.33
CA ARG A 70 0.31 -3.85 36.10
C ARG A 70 -0.44 -2.65 36.66
N GLU A 71 -1.76 -2.59 36.51
CA GLU A 71 -2.58 -1.51 37.07
C GLU A 71 -2.56 -1.53 38.61
N ASP A 72 -2.67 -2.71 39.23
CA ASP A 72 -2.59 -2.86 40.68
C ASP A 72 -1.21 -2.41 41.21
N LEU A 73 -0.13 -2.77 40.52
CA LEU A 73 1.23 -2.32 40.85
C LEU A 73 1.42 -0.81 40.62
N LEU A 74 0.97 -0.27 39.49
CA LEU A 74 1.09 1.16 39.16
C LEU A 74 0.17 2.03 40.03
N GLY A 75 -0.96 1.51 40.49
CA GLY A 75 -1.83 2.17 41.46
C GLY A 75 -1.10 2.43 42.78
N SER A 76 -0.33 1.44 43.26
CA SER A 76 0.54 1.61 44.41
C SER A 76 1.61 2.67 44.17
N VAL A 77 2.34 2.58 43.05
CA VAL A 77 3.40 3.53 42.71
C VAL A 77 2.85 4.95 42.54
N ARG A 78 1.70 5.13 41.90
CA ARG A 78 1.07 6.44 41.71
C ARG A 78 0.65 7.05 43.05
N LYS A 79 0.12 6.23 43.96
CA LYS A 79 -0.23 6.65 45.32
C LYS A 79 1.01 7.05 46.13
N ASP A 80 2.11 6.30 45.99
CA ASP A 80 3.37 6.61 46.65
C ASP A 80 4.02 7.88 46.08
N ILE A 81 3.98 8.06 44.75
CA ILE A 81 4.44 9.29 44.06
C ILE A 81 3.59 10.48 44.47
N GLU A 82 2.26 10.34 44.51
CA GLU A 82 1.35 11.42 44.94
C GLU A 82 1.61 11.79 46.41
N THR A 83 1.87 10.81 47.26
CA THR A 83 2.25 11.02 48.67
C THR A 83 3.60 11.73 48.78
N TYR A 84 4.60 11.32 47.99
CA TYR A 84 5.91 11.97 47.94
C TYR A 84 5.82 13.40 47.41
N LYS A 85 5.05 13.63 46.34
CA LYS A 85 4.84 14.93 45.71
C LYS A 85 4.05 15.89 46.61
N SER A 86 3.06 15.39 47.34
CA SER A 86 2.32 16.13 48.36
C SER A 86 3.18 16.44 49.58
N GLY A 87 4.15 15.57 49.91
CA GLY A 87 5.09 15.75 51.01
C GLY A 87 6.28 16.66 50.69
N SER A 88 6.68 16.79 49.42
CA SER A 88 7.78 17.65 49.00
C SER A 88 7.29 19.08 48.74
N GLY A 89 7.57 19.98 49.68
CA GLY A 89 7.15 21.39 49.62
C GLY A 89 7.57 22.15 48.35
N VAL A 90 6.93 23.32 48.19
CA VAL A 90 6.98 24.32 47.09
C VAL A 90 8.27 24.40 46.25
N ASN A 91 9.44 24.11 46.81
CA ASN A 91 10.73 24.10 46.11
C ASN A 91 10.85 23.00 45.04
N ASN A 92 10.18 21.85 45.19
CA ASN A 92 10.31 20.74 44.23
C ASN A 92 9.50 20.96 42.93
N ARG A 93 8.43 21.75 43.01
CA ARG A 93 7.55 22.07 41.86
C ARG A 93 8.27 22.84 40.77
N ARG A 94 9.21 23.72 41.15
CA ARG A 94 10.02 24.50 40.20
C ARG A 94 11.04 23.62 39.49
N THR A 95 11.71 22.73 40.21
CA THR A 95 12.66 21.77 39.64
C THR A 95 11.98 20.79 38.68
N GLU A 96 10.79 20.27 39.03
CA GLU A 96 10.00 19.43 38.13
C GLU A 96 9.60 20.15 36.84
N LEU A 97 9.22 21.44 36.93
CA LEU A 97 8.88 22.25 35.77
C LEU A 97 10.08 22.36 34.81
N PHE A 98 11.27 22.66 35.34
CA PHE A 98 12.49 22.76 34.54
C PHE A 98 12.91 21.41 33.94
N LEU A 99 12.74 20.32 34.67
CA LEU A 99 13.04 18.98 34.15
C LEU A 99 12.12 18.61 32.99
N LYS A 100 10.82 18.91 33.12
CA LYS A 100 9.85 18.71 32.05
C LYS A 100 10.14 19.59 30.84
N GLU A 101 10.50 20.86 31.05
CA GLU A 101 10.90 21.77 29.98
C GLU A 101 12.15 21.26 29.24
N HIS A 102 13.14 20.76 29.98
CA HIS A 102 14.34 20.16 29.40
C HIS A 102 14.03 18.91 28.57
N GLU A 103 13.09 18.06 29.01
CA GLU A 103 12.62 16.92 28.22
C GLU A 103 11.93 17.38 26.92
N HIS A 104 11.07 18.39 26.99
CA HIS A 104 10.44 18.98 25.81
C HIS A 104 11.46 19.58 24.84
N LEU A 105 12.48 20.29 25.35
CA LEU A 105 13.57 20.83 24.53
C LEU A 105 14.33 19.71 23.82
N ARG A 106 14.72 18.66 24.53
CA ARG A 106 15.41 17.51 23.95
C ARG A 106 14.55 16.78 22.90
N ASN A 107 13.24 16.70 23.11
CA ASN A 107 12.34 16.14 22.11
C ASN A 107 12.22 17.05 20.88
N SER A 108 12.15 18.37 21.09
CA SER A 108 12.13 19.36 20.01
C SER A 108 13.42 19.34 19.17
N ASP A 109 14.57 19.13 19.82
CA ASP A 109 15.88 19.07 19.17
C ASP A 109 15.95 17.88 18.18
N ARG A 110 15.47 16.71 18.60
CA ARG A 110 15.37 15.53 17.71
C ARG A 110 14.44 15.75 16.53
N LEU A 111 13.28 16.35 16.77
CA LEU A 111 12.33 16.68 15.70
C LEU A 111 12.95 17.68 14.71
N MET A 112 13.74 18.63 15.21
CA MET A 112 14.46 19.58 14.37
C MET A 112 15.47 18.86 13.48
N ASP A 113 16.29 17.95 14.03
CA ASP A 113 17.23 17.15 13.24
C ASP A 113 16.54 16.32 12.15
N ASP A 114 15.40 15.70 12.47
CA ASP A 114 14.59 14.95 11.49
C ASP A 114 14.08 15.88 10.37
N THR A 115 13.58 17.07 10.71
CA THR A 115 13.12 18.05 9.71
C THR A 115 14.25 18.57 8.84
N ILE A 116 15.45 18.77 9.40
CA ILE A 116 16.65 19.17 8.64
C ILE A 116 17.02 18.06 7.67
N SER A 117 17.02 16.80 8.10
CA SER A 117 17.29 15.64 7.25
C SER A 117 16.30 15.55 6.08
N ILE A 118 15.00 15.68 6.34
CA ILE A 118 13.95 15.68 5.31
C ILE A 118 14.14 16.85 4.33
N ALA A 119 14.46 18.04 4.83
CA ALA A 119 14.70 19.22 3.99
C ALA A 119 15.94 19.03 3.09
N MET A 120 17.02 18.45 3.60
CA MET A 120 18.21 18.13 2.81
C MET A 120 17.92 17.11 1.71
N ALA A 121 17.22 16.01 2.05
CA ALA A 121 16.81 15.01 1.07
C ALA A 121 15.90 15.59 -0.02
N THR A 122 14.99 16.49 0.37
CA THR A 122 14.10 17.19 -0.57
C THR A 122 14.88 18.12 -1.50
N LYS A 123 15.85 18.87 -0.97
CA LYS A 123 16.73 19.75 -1.76
C LYS A 123 17.54 18.96 -2.80
N GLU A 124 18.09 17.82 -2.41
CA GLU A 124 18.83 16.93 -3.31
C GLU A 124 17.92 16.40 -4.43
N ASN A 125 16.74 15.89 -4.07
CA ASN A 125 15.75 15.41 -5.03
C ASN A 125 15.30 16.52 -6.02
N MET A 126 15.05 17.73 -5.54
CA MET A 126 14.70 18.87 -6.41
C MET A 126 15.85 19.24 -7.36
N THR A 127 17.10 19.18 -6.89
CA THR A 127 18.27 19.47 -7.73
C THR A 127 18.44 18.42 -8.82
N SER A 128 18.24 17.14 -8.49
CA SER A 128 18.23 16.04 -9.46
C SER A 128 17.11 16.20 -10.50
N GLN A 129 15.88 16.51 -10.06
CA GLN A 129 14.75 16.79 -10.94
C GLN A 129 15.01 17.96 -11.89
N ARG A 130 15.68 19.03 -11.43
CA ARG A 130 16.07 20.15 -12.29
C ARG A 130 17.02 19.70 -13.42
N GLY A 131 17.92 18.75 -13.15
CA GLY A 131 18.78 18.14 -14.17
C GLY A 131 17.97 17.37 -15.23
N LEU A 132 16.98 16.58 -14.80
CA LEU A 132 16.07 15.85 -15.68
C LEU A 132 15.21 16.79 -16.54
N LEU A 133 14.65 17.85 -15.96
CA LEU A 133 13.88 18.83 -16.72
C LEU A 133 14.74 19.54 -17.78
N LYS A 134 16.00 19.84 -17.46
CA LYS A 134 16.93 20.45 -18.41
C LYS A 134 17.28 19.50 -19.56
N SER A 135 17.44 18.20 -19.30
CA SER A 135 17.69 17.19 -20.35
C SER A 135 16.46 16.98 -21.24
N ILE A 136 15.26 17.00 -20.67
CA ILE A 136 14.00 16.99 -21.43
C ILE A 136 13.90 18.23 -22.31
N GLN A 137 14.16 19.42 -21.77
CA GLN A 137 14.13 20.67 -22.53
C GLN A 137 15.12 20.64 -23.71
N SER A 138 16.33 20.12 -23.49
CA SER A 138 17.33 19.94 -24.56
C SER A 138 16.87 18.94 -25.63
N SER A 139 16.27 17.82 -25.21
CA SER A 139 15.73 16.80 -26.12
C SER A 139 14.56 17.35 -26.94
N VAL A 140 13.64 18.09 -26.32
CA VAL A 140 12.51 18.76 -26.98
C VAL A 140 13.00 19.81 -27.97
N ASN A 141 13.98 20.64 -27.60
CA ASN A 141 14.58 21.61 -28.53
C ASN A 141 15.25 20.92 -29.72
N THR A 142 15.95 19.81 -29.50
CA THR A 142 16.57 19.01 -30.57
C THR A 142 15.51 18.44 -31.50
N LEU A 143 14.38 17.97 -30.96
CA LEU A 143 13.25 17.47 -31.74
C LEU A 143 12.55 18.60 -32.51
N ALA A 144 12.31 19.75 -31.89
CA ALA A 144 11.75 20.95 -32.53
C ALA A 144 12.61 21.43 -33.72
N ASN A 145 13.94 21.35 -33.60
CA ASN A 145 14.85 21.68 -34.70
C ASN A 145 14.83 20.65 -35.83
N ARG A 146 14.43 19.39 -35.58
CA ARG A 146 14.29 18.34 -36.60
C ARG A 146 12.92 18.32 -37.27
N PHE A 147 11.87 18.83 -36.62
CA PHE A 147 10.53 18.96 -37.22
C PHE A 147 10.50 19.70 -38.58
N PRO A 148 11.18 20.85 -38.80
CA PRO A 148 11.20 21.50 -40.11
C PRO A 148 11.98 20.71 -41.17
N ALA A 149 12.95 19.89 -40.77
CA ALA A 149 13.65 18.97 -41.67
C ALA A 149 12.76 17.79 -42.10
N ILE A 150 11.93 17.27 -41.18
CA ILE A 150 10.90 16.27 -41.47
C ILE A 150 9.84 16.85 -42.42
N ASN A 151 9.40 18.09 -42.19
CA ASN A 151 8.46 18.75 -43.09
C ASN A 151 9.03 18.91 -44.51
N ASN A 152 10.31 19.27 -44.64
CA ASN A 152 11.01 19.32 -45.94
C ASN A 152 11.09 17.95 -46.64
N LEU A 153 11.34 16.87 -45.88
CA LEU A 153 11.35 15.50 -46.41
C LEU A 153 9.95 15.06 -46.88
N VAL A 154 8.91 15.34 -46.09
CA VAL A 154 7.51 15.07 -46.44
C VAL A 154 7.10 15.88 -47.69
N GLN A 155 7.52 17.14 -47.78
CA GLN A 155 7.23 17.99 -48.93
C GLN A 155 7.94 17.50 -50.21
N ARG A 156 9.21 17.08 -50.10
CA ARG A 156 9.95 16.47 -51.23
C ARG A 156 9.34 15.15 -51.69
N LEU A 157 8.82 14.34 -50.76
CA LEU A 157 8.14 13.09 -51.09
C LEU A 157 6.82 13.34 -51.84
N ASN A 158 6.03 14.32 -51.40
CA ASN A 158 4.80 14.72 -52.10
C ASN A 158 5.06 15.30 -53.51
N LEU A 159 6.15 16.06 -53.70
CA LEU A 159 6.52 16.59 -55.03
C LEU A 159 6.89 15.49 -56.02
N ARG A 160 7.61 14.45 -55.59
CA ARG A 160 7.97 13.32 -56.47
C ARG A 160 6.73 12.56 -56.92
N LYS A 161 5.78 12.32 -56.00
CA LYS A 161 4.50 11.66 -56.29
C LYS A 161 3.62 12.46 -57.27
N ARG A 162 3.67 13.80 -57.18
CA ARG A 162 2.93 14.70 -58.08
C ARG A 162 3.51 14.73 -59.49
N ARG A 163 4.85 14.65 -59.62
CA ARG A 163 5.52 14.61 -60.94
C ARG A 163 5.18 13.33 -61.71
N ASP A 164 5.19 12.19 -61.04
CA ASP A 164 4.89 10.90 -61.69
C ASP A 164 3.43 10.85 -62.16
N SER A 165 2.49 11.45 -61.40
CA SER A 165 1.08 11.60 -61.82
C SER A 165 0.90 12.52 -63.03
N LEU A 166 1.64 13.64 -63.09
CA LEU A 166 1.62 14.56 -64.23
C LEU A 166 2.14 13.90 -65.53
N ILE A 167 3.23 13.15 -65.44
CA ILE A 167 3.80 12.44 -66.60
C ILE A 167 2.80 11.38 -67.09
N LEU A 168 2.23 10.59 -66.18
CA LEU A 168 1.25 9.56 -66.52
C LEU A 168 0.00 10.17 -67.18
N GLY A 169 -0.54 11.25 -66.61
CA GLY A 169 -1.69 11.96 -67.19
C GLY A 169 -1.40 12.54 -68.58
N GLY A 170 -0.19 13.09 -68.79
CA GLY A 170 0.24 13.59 -70.09
C GLY A 170 0.32 12.51 -71.17
N VAL A 171 0.89 11.34 -70.85
CA VAL A 171 0.96 10.21 -71.78
C VAL A 171 -0.43 9.72 -72.16
N ILE A 172 -1.33 9.54 -71.18
CA ILE A 172 -2.71 9.12 -71.43
C ILE A 172 -3.43 10.16 -72.32
N GLY A 173 -3.30 11.45 -72.02
CA GLY A 173 -3.92 12.53 -72.80
C GLY A 173 -3.42 12.61 -74.24
N VAL A 174 -2.12 12.44 -74.48
CA VAL A 174 -1.57 12.42 -75.85
C VAL A 174 -2.05 11.19 -76.62
N CYS A 175 -2.04 10.01 -75.98
CA CYS A 175 -2.54 8.78 -76.59
C CYS A 175 -4.02 8.87 -76.96
N THR A 176 -4.87 9.47 -76.10
CA THR A 176 -6.29 9.64 -76.41
C THR A 176 -6.54 10.63 -77.53
N ILE A 177 -5.79 11.74 -77.60
CA ILE A 177 -5.89 12.72 -78.69
C ILE A 177 -5.48 12.09 -80.03
N LEU A 178 -4.38 11.33 -80.07
CA LEU A 178 -3.93 10.65 -81.28
C LEU A 178 -4.95 9.62 -81.77
N LEU A 179 -5.55 8.84 -80.87
CA LEU A 179 -6.63 7.91 -81.23
C LEU A 179 -7.87 8.63 -81.76
N LEU A 180 -8.26 9.76 -81.16
CA LEU A 180 -9.38 10.55 -81.64
C LEU A 180 -9.13 11.13 -83.04
N LEU A 181 -7.92 11.67 -83.28
CA LEU A 181 -7.55 12.18 -84.60
C LEU A 181 -7.53 11.07 -85.67
N TYR A 182 -7.06 9.87 -85.32
CA TYR A 182 -7.09 8.72 -86.22
C TYR A 182 -8.52 8.21 -86.47
N ALA A 183 -9.41 8.27 -85.48
CA ALA A 183 -10.81 7.84 -85.66
C ALA A 183 -11.65 8.88 -86.43
N LEU A 184 -11.26 10.15 -86.43
CA LEU A 184 -11.92 11.24 -87.15
C LEU A 184 -11.37 11.51 -88.55
N HIS A 185 -10.26 10.85 -88.93
CA HIS A 185 -9.65 10.93 -90.26
C HIS A 185 -9.80 9.59 -90.99
#